data_AF-A0A5B1CLY3-F1
#
_entry.id   AF-A0A5B1CLY3-F1
#
_cell.length_a   1.000
_cell.length_b   1.000
_cell.length_c   1.000
_cell.angle_alpha   90.00
_cell.angle_beta   90.00
_cell.angle_gamma   90.00
#
_symmetry.space_group_name_H-M   'P 1'
#
loop_
_entity.id
_entity.type
_entity.pdbx_description
1 polymer ?
#
loop_
_entity_poly.entity_id
_entity_poly.type
_entity_poly.pdbx_seq_one_letter_code
_entity_poly.pdbx_strand_id
1 'polypeptide(L)'
;MSQANPYQPAATTPVYDPEIRRVKVRPFELLQRGYDFISGQYWLFFGLSLVGMLIASAVPFGIIMGPMLVGIYLCFLARERGETVEFAKLFQGFDSFKESFIATLVIIAATFVVIIPLMLVFVVAMMFLIDPQQNGPNDGPPIALFALMFAFYVVLLLVNMLIVLPFMFTFQLIADRNVSGIDAVKLSLKAVRVNLFGLLGYLIITTVVSIVLMIMCYIPLFFFLPVLFASLFLIYRDIFPLEAQL
;
A
#
# COMPACT_ATOMS: atom_id res chain seq x y z
N MET A 1 -47.83 28.08 12.00
CA MET A 1 -46.99 27.37 11.01
C MET A 1 -45.59 27.94 11.14
N SER A 2 -44.67 27.21 11.80
CA SER A 2 -43.30 27.67 12.03
C SER A 2 -42.49 27.52 10.74
N GLN A 3 -41.96 28.62 10.21
CA GLN A 3 -41.10 28.61 9.03
C GLN A 3 -39.75 27.99 9.39
N ALA A 4 -39.35 26.94 8.66
CA ALA A 4 -38.04 26.31 8.83
C ALA A 4 -36.93 27.32 8.48
N ASN A 5 -35.91 27.41 9.35
CA ASN A 5 -34.80 28.35 9.23
C ASN A 5 -33.88 27.96 8.05
N PRO A 6 -33.74 28.80 7.00
CA PRO A 6 -32.91 28.51 5.83
C PRO A 6 -31.39 28.54 6.11
N TYR A 7 -30.97 28.94 7.32
CA TYR A 7 -29.57 28.97 7.74
C TYR A 7 -29.16 27.79 8.63
N GLN A 8 -29.97 26.72 8.68
CA GLN A 8 -29.52 25.50 9.33
C GLN A 8 -28.29 24.97 8.56
N PRO A 9 -27.10 24.89 9.19
CA PRO A 9 -25.94 24.31 8.53
C PRO A 9 -26.30 22.91 8.09
N ALA A 10 -25.93 22.55 6.85
CA ALA A 10 -26.10 21.21 6.31
C ALA A 10 -25.65 20.20 7.36
N ALA A 11 -26.49 19.20 7.63
CA ALA A 11 -26.23 18.15 8.60
C ALA A 11 -24.77 17.71 8.48
N THR A 12 -24.04 17.81 9.58
CA THR A 12 -22.66 17.33 9.70
C THR A 12 -22.58 15.96 9.05
N THR A 13 -21.69 15.79 8.07
CA THR A 13 -21.38 14.48 7.50
C THR A 13 -21.23 13.51 8.67
N PRO A 14 -22.00 12.41 8.74
CA PRO A 14 -21.90 11.49 9.85
C PRO A 14 -20.44 11.09 9.99
N VAL A 15 -19.85 11.33 11.15
CA VAL A 15 -18.50 10.88 11.48
C VAL A 15 -18.59 9.36 11.46
N TYR A 16 -18.22 8.79 10.33
CA TYR A 16 -18.15 7.36 10.14
C TYR A 16 -17.07 6.80 11.06
N ASP A 17 -17.46 6.26 12.21
CA ASP A 17 -16.54 5.56 13.12
C ASP A 17 -16.85 4.06 13.08
N PRO A 18 -16.22 3.33 12.15
CA PRO A 18 -16.48 1.91 12.06
C PRO A 18 -15.84 1.13 13.20
N GLU A 19 -16.44 -0.01 13.51
CA GLU A 19 -15.85 -0.95 14.45
C GLU A 19 -14.53 -1.52 13.90
N ILE A 20 -13.41 -1.04 14.45
CA ILE A 20 -12.06 -1.55 14.14
C ILE A 20 -11.79 -2.72 15.07
N ARG A 21 -11.70 -3.93 14.52
CA ARG A 21 -11.39 -5.11 15.31
C ARG A 21 -9.89 -5.30 15.51
N ARG A 22 -9.52 -5.76 16.70
CA ARG A 22 -8.17 -6.26 16.97
C ARG A 22 -8.07 -7.71 16.51
N VAL A 23 -7.13 -8.02 15.65
CA VAL A 23 -7.00 -9.34 15.00
C VAL A 23 -5.63 -9.96 15.26
N LYS A 24 -5.60 -11.28 15.40
CA LYS A 24 -4.35 -12.05 15.53
C LYS A 24 -3.81 -12.33 14.13
N VAL A 25 -2.82 -11.56 13.71
CA VAL A 25 -2.21 -11.71 12.38
C VAL A 25 -1.19 -12.83 12.37
N ARG A 26 -1.41 -13.82 11.50
CA ARG A 26 -0.46 -14.92 11.23
C ARG A 26 -0.03 -14.82 9.76
N PRO A 27 1.13 -14.23 9.44
CA PRO A 27 1.46 -13.84 8.06
C PRO A 27 1.43 -14.99 7.05
N PHE A 28 2.01 -16.15 7.38
CA PHE A 28 2.03 -17.30 6.47
C PHE A 28 0.63 -17.88 6.22
N GLU A 29 -0.18 -18.02 7.29
CA GLU A 29 -1.57 -18.48 7.18
C GLU A 29 -2.41 -17.50 6.36
N LEU A 30 -2.17 -16.20 6.50
CA LEU A 30 -2.85 -15.16 5.74
C LEU A 30 -2.47 -15.18 4.25
N LEU A 31 -1.20 -15.40 3.92
CA LEU A 31 -0.76 -15.58 2.52
C LEU A 31 -1.40 -16.81 1.89
N GLN A 32 -1.47 -17.92 2.64
CA GLN A 32 -2.16 -19.13 2.18
C GLN A 32 -3.66 -18.89 1.97
N ARG A 33 -4.36 -18.27 2.94
CA ARG A 33 -5.76 -17.87 2.79
C ARG A 33 -5.96 -16.97 1.56
N GLY A 34 -5.02 -16.05 1.31
CA GLY A 34 -5.02 -15.17 0.15
C GLY A 34 -4.94 -15.95 -1.16
N TYR A 35 -4.05 -16.93 -1.26
CA TYR A 35 -3.95 -17.82 -2.41
C TYR A 35 -5.24 -18.65 -2.60
N ASP A 36 -5.74 -19.28 -1.53
CA ASP A 36 -6.94 -20.11 -1.58
C ASP A 36 -8.16 -19.31 -2.05
N PHE A 37 -8.29 -18.05 -1.61
CA PHE A 37 -9.38 -17.14 -1.98
C PHE A 37 -9.44 -16.86 -3.50
N ILE A 38 -8.28 -16.67 -4.14
CA ILE A 38 -8.18 -16.37 -5.57
C ILE A 38 -7.94 -17.61 -6.45
N SER A 39 -7.63 -18.76 -5.86
CA SER A 39 -7.20 -19.98 -6.58
C SER A 39 -8.10 -20.35 -7.75
N GLY A 40 -9.43 -20.27 -7.57
CA GLY A 40 -10.42 -20.57 -8.61
C GLY A 40 -10.43 -19.63 -9.82
N GLN A 41 -9.83 -18.44 -9.72
CA GLN A 41 -9.70 -17.45 -10.81
C GLN A 41 -8.30 -16.83 -10.83
N TYR A 42 -7.28 -17.60 -10.47
CA TYR A 42 -5.93 -17.08 -10.21
C TYR A 42 -5.36 -16.29 -11.39
N TRP A 43 -5.50 -16.80 -12.62
CA TRP A 43 -4.98 -16.15 -13.83
C TRP A 43 -5.63 -14.80 -14.12
N LEU A 44 -6.91 -14.64 -13.77
CA LEU A 44 -7.57 -13.35 -13.85
C LEU A 44 -6.95 -12.36 -12.86
N PHE A 45 -6.80 -12.75 -11.60
CA PHE A 45 -6.18 -11.90 -10.57
C PHE A 45 -4.71 -11.60 -10.84
N PHE A 46 -3.97 -12.54 -11.44
CA PHE A 46 -2.64 -12.32 -11.97
C PHE A 46 -2.65 -11.22 -13.03
N GLY A 47 -3.53 -11.32 -14.03
CA GLY A 47 -3.68 -10.30 -15.08
C GLY A 47 -4.08 -8.93 -14.53
N LEU A 48 -5.03 -8.89 -13.59
CA LEU A 48 -5.48 -7.67 -12.90
C LEU A 48 -4.34 -7.01 -12.14
N SER A 49 -3.54 -7.78 -11.40
CA SER A 49 -2.41 -7.28 -10.62
C SER A 49 -1.29 -6.76 -11.52
N LEU A 50 -0.97 -7.51 -12.58
CA LEU A 50 0.09 -7.15 -13.52
C LEU A 50 -0.26 -5.88 -14.31
N VAL A 51 -1.40 -5.86 -14.98
CA VAL A 51 -1.85 -4.69 -15.76
C VAL A 51 -2.13 -3.52 -14.84
N GLY A 52 -2.73 -3.79 -13.68
CA GLY A 52 -2.94 -2.81 -12.62
C GLY A 52 -1.67 -2.06 -12.25
N MET A 53 -0.61 -2.80 -11.95
CA MET A 53 0.69 -2.24 -11.55
C MET A 53 1.42 -1.56 -12.72
N LEU A 54 1.36 -2.14 -13.92
CA LEU A 54 1.97 -1.55 -15.11
C LEU A 54 1.37 -0.17 -15.42
N ILE A 55 0.04 -0.06 -15.46
CA ILE A 55 -0.66 1.21 -15.72
C ILE A 55 -0.42 2.18 -14.56
N ALA A 56 -0.46 1.71 -13.31
CA ALA A 56 -0.17 2.54 -12.14
C ALA A 56 1.23 3.18 -12.20
N SER A 57 2.22 2.45 -12.73
CA SER A 57 3.60 2.90 -12.88
C SER A 57 3.88 3.74 -14.11
N ALA A 58 2.94 3.82 -15.07
CA ALA A 58 3.14 4.51 -16.34
C ALA A 58 3.21 6.04 -16.20
N VAL A 59 2.67 6.60 -15.12
CA VAL A 59 2.63 8.05 -14.88
C VAL A 59 3.57 8.43 -13.74
N PRO A 60 4.42 9.47 -13.92
CA PRO A 60 5.31 9.97 -12.86
C PRO A 60 4.55 10.27 -11.57
N PHE A 61 5.25 10.10 -10.45
CA PHE A 61 4.71 10.29 -9.10
C PHE A 61 3.51 9.40 -8.74
N GLY A 62 3.17 8.40 -9.57
CA GLY A 62 2.12 7.43 -9.24
C GLY A 62 0.72 8.05 -9.15
N ILE A 63 0.44 9.13 -9.89
CA ILE A 63 -0.86 9.82 -9.88
C ILE A 63 -2.04 8.86 -10.17
N ILE A 64 -1.81 7.88 -11.04
CA ILE A 64 -2.81 6.85 -11.41
C ILE A 64 -2.77 5.62 -10.49
N MET A 65 -1.77 5.51 -9.61
CA MET A 65 -1.61 4.35 -8.73
C MET A 65 -2.79 4.18 -7.77
N GLY A 66 -3.29 5.28 -7.19
CA GLY A 66 -4.44 5.24 -6.30
C GLY A 66 -5.70 4.63 -6.94
N PRO A 67 -6.19 5.18 -8.06
CA PRO A 67 -7.33 4.62 -8.80
C PRO A 67 -7.15 3.15 -9.19
N MET A 68 -5.94 2.75 -9.64
CA MET A 68 -5.69 1.35 -10.00
C MET A 68 -5.75 0.41 -8.80
N LEU A 69 -5.22 0.83 -7.65
CA LEU A 69 -5.32 0.05 -6.41
C LEU A 69 -6.78 -0.06 -5.96
N VAL A 70 -7.56 1.03 -6.01
CA VAL A 70 -9.01 0.99 -5.74
C VAL A 70 -9.69 -0.02 -6.66
N GLY A 71 -9.39 0.00 -7.95
CA GLY A 71 -9.94 -0.94 -8.94
C GLY A 71 -9.61 -2.41 -8.65
N ILE A 72 -8.37 -2.70 -8.27
CA ILE A 72 -7.95 -4.04 -7.83
C ILE A 72 -8.79 -4.48 -6.62
N TYR A 73 -9.01 -3.60 -5.64
CA TYR A 73 -9.83 -3.90 -4.47
C TYR A 73 -11.32 -4.06 -4.79
N LEU A 74 -11.88 -3.31 -5.74
CA LEU A 74 -13.24 -3.53 -6.24
C LEU A 74 -13.41 -4.93 -6.84
N CYS A 75 -12.37 -5.47 -7.49
CA CYS A 75 -12.37 -6.85 -7.99
C CYS A 75 -12.39 -7.88 -6.85
N PHE A 76 -11.63 -7.65 -5.77
CA PHE A 76 -11.68 -8.51 -4.58
C PHE A 76 -13.02 -8.46 -3.85
N LEU A 77 -13.62 -7.27 -3.75
CA LEU A 77 -14.97 -7.09 -3.20
C LEU A 77 -16.02 -7.83 -4.02
N ALA A 78 -15.94 -7.75 -5.36
CA ALA A 78 -16.80 -8.53 -6.25
C ALA A 78 -16.62 -10.05 -6.04
N ARG A 79 -15.37 -10.51 -5.92
CA ARG A 79 -15.05 -11.91 -5.65
C ARG A 79 -15.61 -12.39 -4.30
N GLU A 80 -15.49 -11.59 -3.25
CA GLU A 80 -16.05 -11.90 -1.93
C GLU A 80 -17.58 -12.06 -1.97
N ARG A 81 -18.27 -11.25 -2.78
CA ARG A 81 -19.73 -11.36 -2.99
C ARG A 81 -20.15 -12.53 -3.88
N GLY A 82 -19.21 -13.32 -4.39
CA GLY A 82 -19.50 -14.41 -5.33
C GLY A 82 -19.84 -13.93 -6.75
N GLU A 83 -19.60 -12.65 -7.08
CA GLU A 83 -19.80 -12.12 -8.42
C GLU A 83 -18.73 -12.67 -9.39
N THR A 84 -19.06 -12.75 -10.68
CA THR A 84 -18.07 -12.97 -11.73
C THR A 84 -17.24 -11.70 -11.90
N VAL A 85 -15.94 -11.79 -11.61
CA VAL A 85 -15.03 -10.66 -11.79
C VAL A 85 -14.71 -10.51 -13.26
N GLU A 86 -14.99 -9.34 -13.82
CA GLU A 86 -14.58 -8.97 -15.17
C GLU A 86 -13.38 -8.04 -15.14
N PHE A 87 -12.52 -8.16 -16.15
CA PHE A 87 -11.33 -7.32 -16.25
C PHE A 87 -11.67 -5.82 -16.31
N ALA A 88 -12.80 -5.47 -16.93
CA ALA A 88 -13.27 -4.09 -17.01
C ALA A 88 -13.52 -3.44 -15.63
N LYS A 89 -13.83 -4.24 -14.60
CA LYS A 89 -14.05 -3.76 -13.23
C LYS A 89 -12.79 -3.10 -12.63
N LEU A 90 -11.60 -3.48 -13.09
CA LEU A 90 -10.34 -2.83 -12.71
C LEU A 90 -10.38 -1.31 -12.96
N PHE A 91 -10.97 -0.89 -14.07
CA PHE A 91 -10.99 0.52 -14.46
C PHE A 91 -12.09 1.32 -13.74
N GLN A 92 -13.02 0.67 -13.05
CA GLN A 92 -14.01 1.36 -12.20
C GLN A 92 -13.35 2.06 -11.00
N GLY A 93 -12.09 1.72 -10.67
CA GLY A 93 -11.33 2.48 -9.67
C GLY A 93 -11.14 3.96 -10.00
N PHE A 94 -11.22 4.33 -11.28
CA PHE A 94 -11.19 5.73 -11.72
C PHE A 94 -12.45 6.52 -11.34
N ASP A 95 -13.57 5.88 -11.02
CA ASP A 95 -14.75 6.57 -10.48
C ASP A 95 -14.43 7.22 -9.12
N SER A 96 -13.47 6.65 -8.39
CA SER A 96 -12.92 7.20 -7.15
C SER A 96 -11.61 7.97 -7.35
N PHE A 97 -11.36 8.50 -8.56
CA PHE A 97 -10.10 9.18 -8.88
C PHE A 97 -9.79 10.33 -7.94
N LYS A 98 -10.77 11.20 -7.66
CA LYS A 98 -10.58 12.36 -6.79
C LYS A 98 -10.08 11.96 -5.40
N GLU A 99 -10.78 11.03 -4.74
CA GLU A 99 -10.47 10.65 -3.36
C GLU A 99 -9.16 9.86 -3.27
N SER A 100 -8.92 8.97 -4.23
CA SER A 100 -7.65 8.22 -4.33
C SER A 100 -6.46 9.12 -4.70
N PHE A 101 -6.68 10.17 -5.49
CA PHE A 101 -5.66 11.18 -5.81
C PHE A 101 -5.29 12.01 -4.56
N ILE A 102 -6.28 12.48 -3.80
CA ILE A 102 -6.05 13.18 -2.52
C ILE A 102 -5.25 12.30 -1.56
N ALA A 103 -5.65 11.04 -1.39
CA ALA A 103 -4.92 10.08 -0.56
C ALA A 103 -3.47 9.89 -1.04
N THR A 104 -3.27 9.77 -2.37
CA THR A 104 -1.94 9.61 -2.97
C THR A 104 -1.06 10.83 -2.71
N LEU A 105 -1.59 12.06 -2.81
CA LEU A 105 -0.84 13.27 -2.48
C LEU A 105 -0.38 13.30 -1.02
N VAL A 106 -1.22 12.86 -0.09
CA VAL A 106 -0.85 12.75 1.33
C VAL A 106 0.29 11.74 1.52
N ILE A 107 0.21 10.58 0.86
CA ILE A 107 1.25 9.55 0.94
C ILE A 107 2.57 10.06 0.34
N ILE A 108 2.53 10.75 -0.82
CA ILE A 108 3.72 11.34 -1.45
C ILE A 108 4.33 12.40 -0.54
N ALA A 109 3.53 13.31 0.02
CA ALA A 109 4.01 14.33 0.93
C ALA A 109 4.68 13.72 2.16
N ALA A 110 4.04 12.72 2.79
CA ALA A 110 4.61 12.00 3.93
C ALA A 110 5.92 11.29 3.55
N THR A 111 5.98 10.69 2.37
CA THR A 111 7.18 10.02 1.85
C THR A 111 8.31 11.02 1.64
N PHE A 112 8.07 12.18 1.02
CA PHE A 112 9.09 13.19 0.78
C PHE A 112 9.64 13.80 2.07
N VAL A 113 8.78 14.05 3.06
CA VAL A 113 9.20 14.58 4.37
C VAL A 113 10.22 13.65 5.05
N VAL A 114 10.11 12.33 4.85
CA VAL A 114 11.02 11.36 5.46
C VAL A 114 12.21 11.03 4.56
N ILE A 115 11.97 10.81 3.26
CA ILE A 115 13.00 10.35 2.32
C ILE A 115 13.97 11.47 1.95
N ILE A 116 13.53 12.73 1.78
CA ILE A 116 14.44 13.82 1.38
C ILE A 116 15.55 14.05 2.42
N PRO A 117 15.25 14.23 3.73
CA PRO A 117 16.30 14.39 4.73
C PRO A 117 17.23 13.18 4.80
N LEU A 118 16.68 11.97 4.71
CA LEU A 118 17.45 10.73 4.72
C LEU A 118 18.42 10.66 3.52
N MET A 119 17.97 11.06 2.33
CA MET A 119 18.81 11.15 1.13
C MET A 119 19.88 12.23 1.25
N LEU A 120 19.58 13.39 1.85
CA LEU A 120 20.58 14.44 2.09
C LEU A 120 21.69 13.96 3.03
N VAL A 121 21.33 13.28 4.12
CA VAL A 121 22.31 12.68 5.04
C VAL A 121 23.22 11.68 4.30
N PHE A 122 22.64 10.85 3.42
CA PHE A 122 23.40 9.92 2.61
C PHE A 122 24.34 10.61 1.62
N VAL A 123 23.88 11.62 0.90
CA VAL A 123 24.71 12.40 -0.04
C VAL A 123 25.88 13.04 0.71
N VAL A 124 25.64 13.66 1.86
CA VAL A 124 26.70 14.24 2.69
C VAL A 124 27.68 13.18 3.16
N ALA A 125 27.21 12.02 3.63
CA ALA A 125 28.07 10.89 4.02
C ALA A 125 28.94 10.39 2.85
N MET A 126 28.37 10.30 1.64
CA MET A 126 29.10 9.93 0.42
C MET A 126 30.19 10.95 0.08
N MET A 127 29.91 12.26 0.21
CA MET A 127 30.90 13.31 -0.05
C MET A 127 32.12 13.24 0.87
N PHE A 128 31.96 12.76 2.11
CA PHE A 128 33.10 12.55 3.03
C PHE A 128 33.95 11.32 2.70
N LEU A 129 33.39 10.32 2.01
CA LEU A 129 34.10 9.09 1.66
C LEU A 129 34.72 9.13 0.26
N ILE A 130 34.21 9.98 -0.63
CA ILE A 130 34.74 10.15 -1.99
C ILE A 130 35.77 11.29 -1.94
N ASP A 131 37.02 10.96 -1.63
CA ASP A 131 38.15 11.87 -1.83
C ASP A 131 38.66 11.73 -3.28
N PRO A 132 38.45 12.73 -4.16
CA PRO A 132 38.90 12.66 -5.55
C PRO A 132 40.43 12.67 -5.68
N GLN A 133 41.18 12.92 -4.60
CA GLN A 133 42.64 13.00 -4.59
C GLN A 133 43.32 11.69 -4.14
N GLN A 134 42.59 10.76 -3.49
CA GLN A 134 43.15 9.51 -2.95
C GLN A 134 43.14 8.32 -3.91
N ASN A 135 42.23 8.27 -4.87
CA ASN A 135 42.07 7.09 -5.72
C ASN A 135 42.86 7.28 -7.02
N GLY A 136 43.91 6.47 -7.23
CA GLY A 136 44.59 6.40 -8.52
C GLY A 136 43.66 5.85 -9.61
N PRO A 137 44.00 6.02 -10.90
CA PRO A 137 43.16 5.58 -12.03
C PRO A 137 42.78 4.08 -12.04
N ASN A 138 43.49 3.26 -11.26
CA ASN A 138 43.31 1.80 -11.18
C ASN A 138 42.79 1.33 -9.81
N ASP A 139 42.53 2.23 -8.86
CA ASP A 139 42.01 1.85 -7.55
C ASP A 139 40.48 1.69 -7.64
N GLY A 140 39.98 0.51 -7.27
CA GLY A 140 38.55 0.25 -7.18
C GLY A 140 37.89 1.09 -6.07
N PRO A 141 36.54 1.21 -6.06
CA PRO A 141 35.85 1.96 -5.03
C PRO A 141 36.19 1.41 -3.62
N PRO A 142 36.37 2.26 -2.60
CA PRO A 142 36.71 1.80 -1.25
C PRO A 142 35.68 0.81 -0.71
N ILE A 143 36.11 -0.23 0.01
CA ILE A 143 35.19 -1.19 0.67
C ILE A 143 34.19 -0.46 1.58
N ALA A 144 34.63 0.63 2.22
CA ALA A 144 33.78 1.50 3.04
C ALA A 144 32.60 2.09 2.26
N LEU A 145 32.76 2.38 0.96
CA LEU A 145 31.69 2.90 0.10
C LEU A 145 30.61 1.85 -0.10
N PHE A 146 31.00 0.61 -0.43
CA PHE A 146 30.07 -0.51 -0.59
C PHE A 146 29.32 -0.81 0.72
N ALA A 147 30.02 -0.79 1.85
CA ALA A 147 29.42 -1.00 3.16
C ALA A 147 28.39 0.10 3.49
N LEU A 148 28.71 1.37 3.21
CA LEU A 148 27.78 2.49 3.38
C LEU A 148 26.56 2.34 2.48
N MET A 149 26.74 2.03 1.20
CA MET A 149 25.63 1.85 0.25
C MET A 149 24.70 0.71 0.67
N PHE A 150 25.26 -0.42 1.10
CA PHE A 150 24.48 -1.55 1.60
C PHE A 150 23.71 -1.19 2.87
N ALA A 151 24.39 -0.58 3.85
CA ALA A 151 23.75 -0.14 5.09
C ALA A 151 22.63 0.88 4.82
N PHE A 152 22.87 1.84 3.92
CA PHE A 152 21.87 2.82 3.53
C PHE A 152 20.67 2.18 2.83
N TYR A 153 20.90 1.22 1.93
CA TYR A 153 19.82 0.48 1.28
C TYR A 153 18.94 -0.25 2.31
N VAL A 154 19.55 -0.91 3.31
CA VAL A 154 18.81 -1.57 4.40
C VAL A 154 18.01 -0.54 5.22
N VAL A 155 18.60 0.61 5.56
CA VAL A 155 17.88 1.68 6.27
C VAL A 155 16.72 2.22 5.44
N LEU A 156 16.93 2.47 4.14
CA LEU A 156 15.89 2.96 3.24
C LEU A 156 14.74 1.95 3.12
N LEU A 157 15.05 0.66 3.03
CA LEU A 157 14.06 -0.41 3.01
C LEU A 157 13.22 -0.43 4.29
N LEU A 158 13.85 -0.37 5.47
CA LEU A 158 13.14 -0.32 6.75
C LEU A 158 12.29 0.94 6.91
N VAL A 159 12.83 2.10 6.52
CA VAL A 159 12.11 3.37 6.55
C VAL A 159 10.91 3.34 5.61
N ASN A 160 11.07 2.82 4.38
CA ASN A 160 9.96 2.68 3.44
C ASN A 160 8.86 1.77 3.99
N MET A 161 9.24 0.64 4.62
CA MET A 161 8.29 -0.26 5.29
C MET A 161 7.47 0.49 6.36
N LEU A 162 8.12 1.34 7.16
CA LEU A 162 7.45 2.15 8.19
C LEU A 162 6.57 3.26 7.61
N ILE A 163 6.96 3.86 6.48
CA ILE A 163 6.16 4.88 5.78
C ILE A 163 4.88 4.26 5.23
N VAL A 164 4.94 3.07 4.62
CA VAL A 164 3.78 2.41 4.00
C VAL A 164 2.76 1.93 5.05
N LEU A 165 3.24 1.45 6.20
CA LEU A 165 2.44 0.86 7.26
C LEU A 165 1.16 1.65 7.61
N PRO A 166 1.19 2.97 7.92
CA PRO A 166 -0.02 3.73 8.24
C PRO A 166 -1.03 3.88 7.10
N PHE A 167 -0.61 3.73 5.84
CA PHE A 167 -1.45 3.91 4.64
C PHE A 167 -1.92 2.59 4.03
N MET A 168 -1.56 1.46 4.64
CA MET A 168 -1.82 0.11 4.12
C MET A 168 -3.27 -0.14 3.69
N PHE A 169 -4.25 0.45 4.39
CA PHE A 169 -5.69 0.24 4.16
C PHE A 169 -6.40 1.40 3.45
N THR A 170 -5.67 2.43 3.06
CA THR A 170 -6.27 3.67 2.56
C THR A 170 -7.10 3.44 1.29
N PHE A 171 -6.59 2.70 0.31
CA PHE A 171 -7.32 2.47 -0.96
C PHE A 171 -8.47 1.48 -0.82
N GLN A 172 -8.37 0.52 0.10
CA GLN A 172 -9.40 -0.45 0.43
C GLN A 172 -10.59 0.25 1.08
N LEU A 173 -10.33 1.20 1.99
CA LEU A 173 -11.37 2.01 2.62
C LEU A 173 -12.11 2.89 1.59
N ILE A 174 -11.39 3.47 0.63
CA ILE A 174 -12.01 4.22 -0.47
C ILE A 174 -12.90 3.28 -1.32
N ALA A 175 -12.40 2.08 -1.64
CA ALA A 175 -13.11 1.10 -2.47
C ALA A 175 -14.37 0.51 -1.80
N ASP A 176 -14.27 0.08 -0.54
CA ASP A 176 -15.34 -0.63 0.19
C ASP A 176 -16.35 0.35 0.80
N ARG A 177 -15.90 1.54 1.25
CA ARG A 177 -16.71 2.43 2.13
C ARG A 177 -16.95 3.82 1.56
N ASN A 178 -16.41 4.12 0.38
CA ASN A 178 -16.59 5.40 -0.31
C ASN A 178 -16.27 6.63 0.57
N VAL A 179 -15.34 6.48 1.52
CA VAL A 179 -14.93 7.57 2.41
C VAL A 179 -13.96 8.52 1.68
N SER A 180 -13.89 9.77 2.16
CA SER A 180 -12.96 10.76 1.59
C SER A 180 -11.50 10.31 1.71
N GLY A 181 -10.64 10.77 0.80
CA GLY A 181 -9.22 10.37 0.77
C GLY A 181 -8.48 10.66 2.08
N ILE A 182 -8.79 11.78 2.73
CA ILE A 182 -8.19 12.15 4.03
C ILE A 182 -8.73 11.27 5.15
N ASP A 183 -10.03 10.99 5.16
CA ASP A 183 -10.63 10.16 6.20
C ASP A 183 -10.20 8.70 6.07
N ALA A 184 -10.00 8.21 4.84
CA ALA A 184 -9.39 6.91 4.57
C ALA A 184 -7.98 6.79 5.16
N VAL A 185 -7.14 7.83 5.03
CA VAL A 185 -5.81 7.87 5.65
C VAL A 185 -5.89 7.83 7.17
N LYS A 186 -6.75 8.67 7.78
CA LYS A 186 -6.92 8.72 9.24
C LYS A 186 -7.42 7.39 9.78
N LEU A 187 -8.38 6.78 9.10
CA LEU A 187 -8.99 5.53 9.52
C LEU A 187 -8.02 4.35 9.35
N SER A 188 -7.25 4.31 8.27
CA SER A 188 -6.14 3.36 8.10
C SER A 188 -5.14 3.49 9.25
N LEU A 189 -4.73 4.72 9.60
CA LEU A 189 -3.81 4.98 10.72
C LEU A 189 -4.39 4.52 12.07
N LYS A 190 -5.69 4.75 12.32
CA LYS A 190 -6.38 4.26 13.53
C LYS A 190 -6.35 2.73 13.59
N ALA A 191 -6.67 2.05 12.49
CA ALA A 191 -6.65 0.59 12.40
C ALA A 191 -5.26 -0.01 12.58
N VAL A 192 -4.24 0.62 11.99
CA VAL A 192 -2.85 0.21 12.11
C VAL A 192 -2.36 0.32 13.55
N ARG A 193 -2.70 1.40 14.25
CA ARG A 193 -2.33 1.57 15.68
C ARG A 193 -2.91 0.47 16.57
N VAL A 194 -4.15 0.05 16.32
CA VAL A 194 -4.80 -1.04 17.08
C VAL A 194 -4.13 -2.40 16.82
N ASN A 195 -3.64 -2.62 15.59
CA ASN A 195 -3.12 -3.90 15.12
C ASN A 195 -1.60 -3.88 14.81
N LEU A 196 -0.86 -2.94 15.43
CA LEU A 196 0.48 -2.55 15.00
C LEU A 196 1.44 -3.73 14.82
N PHE A 197 1.60 -4.55 15.86
CA PHE A 197 2.56 -5.66 15.84
C PHE A 197 2.20 -6.76 14.83
N GLY A 198 0.90 -7.03 14.67
CA GLY A 198 0.44 -8.02 13.69
C GLY A 198 0.71 -7.57 12.27
N LEU A 199 0.43 -6.29 11.98
CA LEU A 199 0.66 -5.69 10.66
C LEU A 199 2.15 -5.48 10.37
N LEU A 200 2.94 -5.13 11.38
CA LEU A 200 4.40 -5.05 11.25
C LEU A 200 4.99 -6.42 10.94
N GLY A 201 4.56 -7.48 11.62
CA GLY A 201 4.96 -8.85 11.32
C GLY A 201 4.56 -9.28 9.92
N TYR A 202 3.35 -8.91 9.47
CA TYR A 202 2.92 -9.14 8.08
C TYR A 202 3.84 -8.45 7.07
N LEU A 203 4.13 -7.15 7.26
CA LEU A 203 5.04 -6.41 6.36
C LEU A 203 6.45 -7.01 6.32
N ILE A 204 6.99 -7.43 7.47
CA ILE A 204 8.31 -8.06 7.52
C ILE A 204 8.31 -9.35 6.69
N ILE A 205 7.33 -10.23 6.91
CA ILE A 205 7.25 -11.51 6.19
C ILE A 205 7.05 -11.29 4.69
N THR A 206 6.14 -10.42 4.28
CA THR A 206 5.91 -10.15 2.84
C THR A 206 7.12 -9.50 2.19
N THR A 207 7.85 -8.65 2.89
CA THR A 207 9.09 -8.03 2.40
C THR A 207 10.20 -9.08 2.25
N VAL A 208 10.41 -9.94 3.23
CA VAL A 208 11.41 -11.02 3.16
C VAL A 208 11.10 -11.99 2.02
N VAL A 209 9.83 -12.41 1.88
CA VAL A 209 9.40 -13.24 0.75
C VAL A 209 9.68 -12.51 -0.57
N SER A 210 9.31 -11.23 -0.68
CA SER A 210 9.57 -10.44 -1.88
C SER A 210 11.06 -10.34 -2.23
N ILE A 211 11.95 -10.18 -1.24
CA ILE A 211 13.41 -10.18 -1.45
C ILE A 211 13.88 -11.51 -2.03
N VAL A 212 13.44 -12.63 -1.46
CA VAL A 212 13.79 -13.97 -1.96
C VAL A 212 13.33 -14.13 -3.42
N LEU A 213 12.12 -13.69 -3.76
CA LEU A 213 11.60 -13.78 -5.13
C LEU A 213 12.33 -12.83 -6.10
N MET A 214 12.79 -11.66 -5.64
CA MET A 214 13.63 -10.76 -6.43
C MET A 214 14.99 -11.39 -6.76
N ILE A 215 15.61 -12.07 -5.79
CA ILE A 215 16.87 -12.80 -5.99
C ILE A 215 16.69 -13.92 -7.03
N MET A 216 15.49 -14.51 -7.13
CA MET A 216 15.10 -15.46 -8.17
C MET A 216 14.72 -14.77 -9.51
N CYS A 217 15.49 -13.76 -9.92
CA CYS A 217 15.34 -13.03 -11.19
C CYS A 217 14.01 -12.27 -11.37
N TYR A 218 13.35 -11.83 -10.29
CA TYR A 218 12.09 -11.08 -10.29
C TYR A 218 10.86 -11.79 -10.89
N ILE A 219 11.01 -12.81 -11.73
CA ILE A 219 9.88 -13.52 -12.37
C ILE A 219 8.87 -14.03 -11.33
N PRO A 220 9.29 -14.72 -10.25
CA PRO A 220 8.35 -15.22 -9.24
C PRO A 220 7.57 -14.12 -8.50
N LEU A 221 8.12 -12.90 -8.43
CA LEU A 221 7.47 -11.77 -7.75
C LEU A 221 6.12 -11.44 -8.41
N PHE A 222 6.03 -11.48 -9.73
CA PHE A 222 4.78 -11.19 -10.45
C PHE A 222 3.68 -12.22 -10.16
N PHE A 223 4.04 -13.49 -9.97
CA PHE A 223 3.10 -14.52 -9.54
C PHE A 223 2.70 -14.36 -8.06
N PHE A 224 3.56 -13.77 -7.24
CA PHE A 224 3.26 -13.49 -5.85
C PHE A 224 2.35 -12.26 -5.65
N LEU A 225 2.39 -11.27 -6.56
CA LEU A 225 1.56 -10.05 -6.48
C LEU A 225 0.05 -10.30 -6.24
N PRO A 226 -0.66 -11.16 -6.99
CA PRO A 226 -2.08 -11.39 -6.73
C PRO A 226 -2.33 -11.98 -5.34
N VAL A 227 -1.42 -12.83 -4.84
CA VAL A 227 -1.51 -13.39 -3.49
C VAL A 227 -1.29 -12.29 -2.44
N LEU A 228 -0.34 -11.39 -2.66
CA LEU A 228 -0.06 -10.26 -1.79
C LEU A 228 -1.26 -9.31 -1.67
N PHE A 229 -1.92 -8.99 -2.79
CA PHE A 229 -3.13 -8.16 -2.76
C PHE A 229 -4.31 -8.90 -2.11
N ALA A 230 -4.46 -10.20 -2.36
CA ALA A 230 -5.50 -11.00 -1.75
C ALA A 230 -5.33 -11.10 -0.22
N SER A 231 -4.11 -11.37 0.26
CA SER A 231 -3.81 -11.42 1.70
C SER A 231 -4.05 -10.07 2.37
N LEU A 232 -3.70 -8.97 1.68
CA LEU A 232 -3.95 -7.62 2.15
C LEU A 232 -5.46 -7.28 2.19
N PHE A 233 -6.23 -7.76 1.23
CA PHE A 233 -7.69 -7.65 1.24
C PHE A 233 -8.33 -8.46 2.40
N LEU A 234 -7.85 -9.68 2.66
CA LEU A 234 -8.40 -10.51 3.73
C LEU A 234 -8.11 -9.94 5.13
N ILE A 235 -6.90 -9.44 5.38
CA ILE A 235 -6.61 -8.79 6.67
C ILE A 235 -7.36 -7.46 6.82
N TYR A 236 -7.59 -6.74 5.72
CA TYR A 236 -8.50 -5.60 5.71
C TYR A 236 -9.89 -6.03 6.19
N ARG A 237 -10.48 -7.08 5.62
CA ARG A 237 -11.81 -7.59 6.00
C ARG A 237 -11.85 -8.13 7.44
N ASP A 238 -10.77 -8.77 7.90
CA ASP A 238 -10.66 -9.25 9.28
C ASP A 238 -10.75 -8.05 10.26
N ILE A 239 -10.07 -6.93 9.97
CA ILE A 239 -10.08 -5.70 10.78
C ILE A 239 -11.39 -4.91 10.62
N PHE A 240 -11.92 -4.85 9.41
CA PHE A 240 -13.07 -4.06 8.98
C PHE A 240 -14.20 -5.01 8.51
N PRO A 241 -15.00 -5.57 9.44
CA PRO A 241 -16.09 -6.46 9.08
C PRO A 241 -17.13 -5.80 8.17
N LEU A 242 -17.88 -6.62 7.45
CA LEU A 242 -19.11 -6.19 6.80
C LEU A 242 -20.04 -5.62 7.86
N GLU A 243 -20.62 -4.45 7.60
CA GLU A 243 -21.73 -3.96 8.41
C GLU A 243 -22.86 -4.97 8.28
N ALA A 244 -23.28 -5.55 9.42
CA ALA A 244 -24.52 -6.29 9.45
C ALA A 244 -25.62 -5.26 9.10
N GLN A 245 -26.17 -5.38 7.90
CA GLN A 245 -27.40 -4.68 7.55
C GLN A 245 -28.46 -5.15 8.55
N LEU A 246 -28.72 -4.34 9.58
CA LEU A 246 -29.90 -4.47 10.45
C LEU A 246 -31.10 -3.84 9.75
#